data_AF-A0A349JNY9-F1
#
_entry.id   AF-A0A349JNY9-F1
#
_cell.length_a   1.000
_cell.length_b   1.000
_cell.length_c   1.000
_cell.angle_alpha   90.00
_cell.angle_beta   90.00
_cell.angle_gamma   90.00
#
_symmetry.space_group_name_H-M   'P 1'
#
loop_
_entity.id
_entity.type
_entity.pdbx_description
1 polymer ?
#
loop_
_entity_poly.entity_id
_entity_poly.type
_entity_poly.pdbx_seq_one_letter_code
_entity_poly.pdbx_strand_id
1 'polypeptide(L)'
;MNPVDYLRISLIDRCNFRCLYCMPEGSELDYVLQQQLLTHSELLTLLREVFVPVGFTKFRLTGGEPLLRPGVVELVGAIASMPQTRDLSMTTNGFLLAGMAADLYNAGLRRINISLDSLEPETFDRIIGSRGRSRW
;
A
#
# COMPACT_ATOMS: atom_id res chain seq x y z
N MET A 1 8.31 28.35 2.54
CA MET A 1 8.48 27.23 1.58
C MET A 1 7.99 25.98 2.31
N ASN A 2 7.05 25.22 1.75
CA ASN A 2 6.50 24.05 2.46
C ASN A 2 7.56 22.93 2.50
N PRO A 3 7.80 22.32 3.67
CA PRO A 3 8.76 21.23 3.77
C PRO A 3 8.27 20.02 2.97
N VAL A 4 9.16 19.43 2.18
CA VAL A 4 8.92 18.16 1.48
C VAL A 4 9.52 17.05 2.33
N ASP A 5 8.72 16.50 3.25
CA ASP A 5 9.17 15.50 4.24
C ASP A 5 8.38 14.17 4.18
N TYR A 6 7.54 14.03 3.16
CA TYR A 6 6.59 12.95 2.98
C TYR A 6 6.80 12.22 1.65
N LEU A 7 6.96 10.89 1.71
CA LEU A 7 7.12 10.04 0.55
C LEU A 7 5.98 9.02 0.44
N ARG A 8 5.34 9.00 -0.74
CA ARG A 8 4.37 7.95 -1.10
C ARG A 8 5.10 6.85 -1.88
N ILE A 9 5.00 5.62 -1.41
CA ILE A 9 5.74 4.47 -1.93
C ILE A 9 4.75 3.47 -2.52
N SER A 10 4.75 3.33 -3.85
CA SER A 10 3.99 2.29 -4.55
C SER A 10 4.74 0.97 -4.52
N LEU A 11 4.19 0.00 -3.79
CA LEU A 11 4.84 -1.28 -3.49
C LEU A 11 4.63 -2.34 -4.56
N ILE A 12 3.50 -2.27 -5.25
CA ILE A 12 3.04 -3.20 -6.27
C ILE A 12 1.98 -2.49 -7.10
N ASP A 13 1.72 -2.94 -8.30
CA ASP A 13 0.71 -2.42 -9.22
C ASP A 13 -0.57 -3.29 -9.27
N ARG A 14 -0.48 -4.54 -8.83
CA ARG A 14 -1.61 -5.48 -8.72
C ARG A 14 -2.57 -5.11 -7.62
N CYS A 15 -3.86 -5.35 -7.85
CA CYS A 15 -4.94 -5.19 -6.89
C CYS A 15 -5.92 -6.37 -6.98
N ASN A 16 -6.54 -6.72 -5.86
CA ASN A 16 -7.59 -7.74 -5.78
C ASN A 16 -8.99 -7.20 -6.11
N PHE A 17 -9.12 -5.88 -6.29
CA PHE A 17 -10.31 -5.20 -6.84
C PHE A 17 -10.04 -4.65 -8.23
N ARG A 18 -11.11 -4.37 -8.98
CA ARG A 18 -11.07 -3.71 -10.31
C ARG A 18 -12.00 -2.49 -10.30
N CYS A 19 -11.74 -1.55 -9.39
CA CYS A 19 -12.66 -0.44 -9.19
C CYS A 19 -12.87 0.35 -10.48
N LEU A 20 -14.12 0.62 -10.87
CA LEU A 20 -14.47 1.18 -12.18
C LEU A 20 -13.76 2.51 -12.50
N TYR A 21 -13.52 3.34 -11.47
CA TYR A 21 -12.83 4.63 -11.60
C TYR A 21 -11.30 4.52 -11.57
N CYS A 22 -10.76 3.37 -11.14
CA CYS A 22 -9.33 3.12 -11.01
C CYS A 22 -8.80 2.27 -12.16
N MET A 23 -9.52 1.20 -12.51
CA MET A 23 -9.21 0.25 -13.59
C MET A 23 -10.48 0.00 -14.42
N PRO A 24 -10.77 0.86 -15.41
CA PRO A 24 -11.99 0.78 -16.23
C PRO A 24 -12.11 -0.55 -16.99
N GLU A 25 -13.33 -1.02 -17.21
CA GLU A 25 -13.57 -2.20 -18.06
C GLU A 25 -12.98 -1.97 -19.47
N GLY A 26 -12.30 -2.99 -20.01
CA GLY A 26 -11.63 -2.91 -21.31
C GLY A 26 -10.19 -2.37 -21.28
N SER A 27 -9.68 -1.92 -20.13
CA SER A 27 -8.25 -1.66 -19.97
C SER A 27 -7.45 -2.98 -19.95
N GLU A 28 -6.49 -3.11 -20.88
CA GLU A 28 -5.45 -4.13 -20.76
C GLU A 28 -4.57 -3.77 -19.57
N LEU A 29 -4.58 -4.62 -18.55
CA LEU A 29 -3.73 -4.44 -17.38
C LEU A 29 -2.40 -5.11 -17.67
N ASP A 30 -1.47 -4.33 -18.21
CA ASP A 30 -0.10 -4.75 -18.43
C ASP A 30 0.66 -4.60 -17.10
N TYR A 31 0.46 -5.57 -16.21
CA TYR A 31 1.09 -5.55 -14.90
C TYR A 31 2.61 -5.61 -15.05
N VAL A 32 3.29 -4.74 -14.32
CA VAL A 32 4.73 -4.70 -14.15
C VAL A 32 5.21 -6.10 -13.78
N LEU A 33 6.17 -6.60 -14.55
CA LEU A 33 6.82 -7.87 -14.26
C LEU A 33 7.48 -7.78 -12.88
N GLN A 34 7.41 -8.84 -12.07
CA GLN A 34 7.96 -8.83 -10.71
C GLN A 34 9.43 -8.37 -10.65
N GLN A 35 10.22 -8.67 -11.68
CA GLN A 35 11.63 -8.27 -11.81
C GLN A 35 11.86 -6.77 -12.00
N GLN A 36 10.81 -6.01 -12.37
CA GLN A 36 10.86 -4.56 -12.55
C GLN A 36 10.39 -3.80 -11.30
N LEU A 37 9.85 -4.50 -10.29
CA LEU A 37 9.51 -3.90 -9.01
C LEU A 37 10.76 -3.77 -8.15
N LEU A 38 10.87 -2.66 -7.41
CA LEU A 38 11.93 -2.51 -6.40
C LEU A 38 11.83 -3.64 -5.37
N THR A 39 12.96 -4.31 -5.17
CA THR A 39 13.16 -5.27 -4.08
C THR A 39 13.11 -4.55 -2.73
N HIS A 40 12.91 -5.30 -1.64
CA HIS A 40 12.96 -4.74 -0.30
C HIS A 40 14.31 -4.09 -0.02
N SER A 41 15.41 -4.69 -0.47
CA SER A 41 16.75 -4.14 -0.28
C SER A 41 16.93 -2.82 -1.03
N GLU A 42 16.52 -2.73 -2.30
CA GLU A 42 16.62 -1.49 -3.07
C GLU A 42 15.79 -0.37 -2.44
N LEU A 43 14.55 -0.68 -2.03
CA LEU A 43 13.67 0.28 -1.39
C LEU A 43 14.27 0.79 -0.07
N LEU A 44 14.75 -0.12 0.79
CA LEU A 44 15.38 0.27 2.05
C LEU A 44 16.67 1.08 1.85
N THR A 45 17.48 0.74 0.84
CA THR A 45 18.66 1.52 0.47
C THR A 45 18.27 2.93 0.03
N LEU A 46 17.26 3.09 -0.84
CA LEU A 46 16.79 4.41 -1.24
C LEU A 46 16.28 5.23 -0.05
N LEU A 47 15.53 4.61 0.86
CA LEU A 47 15.05 5.30 2.05
C LEU A 47 16.19 5.78 2.95
N ARG A 48 17.15 4.90 3.25
CA ARG A 48 18.25 5.19 4.19
C ARG A 48 19.30 6.13 3.62
N GLU A 49 19.69 5.93 2.36
CA GLU A 49 20.84 6.61 1.77
C GLU A 49 20.44 7.87 0.98
N VAL A 50 19.16 8.02 0.62
CA VAL A 50 18.70 9.15 -0.20
C VAL A 50 17.63 9.97 0.53
N PHE A 51 16.47 9.38 0.83
CA PHE A 51 15.31 10.15 1.30
C PHE A 51 15.45 10.65 2.74
N VAL A 52 15.88 9.80 3.67
CA VAL A 52 16.10 10.21 5.07
C VAL A 52 17.16 11.32 5.19
N PRO A 53 18.34 11.23 4.53
CA PRO A 53 19.35 12.29 4.56
C PRO A 53 18.87 13.65 4.05
N VAL A 54 17.93 13.67 3.10
CA VAL A 54 17.35 14.93 2.58
C VAL A 54 16.10 15.38 3.34
N GLY A 55 15.77 14.74 4.46
CA GLY A 55 14.76 15.22 5.42
C GLY A 55 13.40 14.53 5.38
N PHE A 56 13.23 13.44 4.63
CA PHE A 56 11.98 12.68 4.65
C PHE A 56 11.86 11.88 5.95
N THR A 57 10.72 12.03 6.63
CA THR A 57 10.44 11.37 7.91
C THR A 57 9.07 10.70 7.95
N LYS A 58 8.23 10.92 6.92
CA LYS A 58 6.87 10.38 6.82
C LYS A 58 6.75 9.51 5.58
N PHE A 59 6.28 8.28 5.75
CA PHE A 59 6.16 7.32 4.66
C PHE A 59 4.73 6.79 4.56
N ARG A 60 4.17 6.76 3.35
CA ARG A 60 2.90 6.11 3.05
C ARG A 60 3.08 4.98 2.06
N LEU A 61 2.76 3.77 2.50
CA LEU A 61 2.72 2.58 1.68
C LEU A 61 1.39 2.52 0.92
N THR A 62 1.46 2.32 -0.39
CA THR A 62 0.35 2.20 -1.33
C THR A 62 0.69 1.13 -2.39
N GLY A 63 -0.15 0.95 -3.39
CA GLY A 63 0.20 0.23 -4.61
C GLY A 63 -0.95 0.34 -5.61
N GLY A 64 -1.25 -0.79 -6.27
CA GLY A 64 -2.60 -1.32 -6.28
C GLY A 64 -3.02 -1.64 -4.84
N GLU A 65 -3.04 -2.91 -4.45
CA GLU A 65 -3.28 -3.31 -3.05
C GLU A 65 -1.96 -3.68 -2.34
N PRO A 66 -1.43 -2.85 -1.41
CA PRO A 66 -0.14 -3.12 -0.76
C PRO A 66 -0.11 -4.42 0.04
N LEU A 67 -1.25 -4.90 0.57
CA LEU A 67 -1.30 -6.16 1.31
C LEU A 67 -1.08 -7.40 0.42
N LEU A 68 -1.11 -7.25 -0.91
CA LEU A 68 -0.72 -8.33 -1.84
C LEU A 68 0.79 -8.48 -1.99
N ARG A 69 1.60 -7.50 -1.54
CA ARG A 69 3.05 -7.59 -1.68
C ARG A 69 3.60 -8.65 -0.72
N PRO A 70 4.33 -9.66 -1.23
CA PRO A 70 5.03 -10.62 -0.38
C PRO A 70 6.00 -9.90 0.57
N GLY A 71 6.00 -10.32 1.83
CA GLY A 71 6.91 -9.76 2.84
C GLY A 71 6.60 -8.31 3.26
N VAL A 72 5.35 -7.85 3.12
CA VAL A 72 4.98 -6.46 3.46
C VAL A 72 5.12 -6.16 4.96
N VAL A 73 4.92 -7.15 5.84
CA VAL A 73 5.08 -6.97 7.29
C VAL A 73 6.54 -6.70 7.64
N GLU A 74 7.46 -7.44 7.05
CA GLU A 74 8.90 -7.30 7.22
C GLU A 74 9.37 -5.95 6.69
N LEU A 75 8.81 -5.50 5.56
CA LEU A 75 9.08 -4.18 5.00
C LEU A 75 8.62 -3.07 5.95
N VAL A 76 7.41 -3.18 6.49
CA VAL A 76 6.88 -2.26 7.50
C VAL A 76 7.82 -2.20 8.71
N GLY A 77 8.24 -3.36 9.22
CA GLY A 77 9.20 -3.46 10.32
C GLY A 77 10.50 -2.72 10.07
N ALA A 78 11.10 -2.96 8.89
CA ALA A 78 12.37 -2.34 8.52
C ALA A 78 12.29 -0.82 8.31
N ILE A 79 11.14 -0.29 7.91
CA ILE A 79 10.90 1.16 7.77
C ILE A 79 10.59 1.79 9.14
N ALA A 80 9.75 1.14 9.94
CA ALA A 80 9.39 1.61 11.28
C ALA A 80 10.58 1.62 12.24
N SER A 81 11.54 0.71 12.07
CA SER A 81 12.75 0.65 12.90
C SER A 81 13.77 1.75 12.59
N MET A 82 13.60 2.54 11.53
CA MET A 82 14.48 3.67 11.24
C MET A 82 14.20 4.79 12.25
N PRO A 83 15.19 5.26 13.03
CA PRO A 83 14.98 6.29 14.06
C PRO A 83 14.37 7.60 13.54
N GLN A 84 14.54 7.89 12.26
CA GLN A 84 14.05 9.09 11.58
C GLN A 84 12.58 8.96 11.12
N THR A 85 12.02 7.74 11.07
CA THR A 85 10.61 7.52 10.73
C THR A 85 9.73 8.05 11.84
N ARG A 86 9.07 9.19 11.57
CA ARG A 86 8.10 9.82 12.48
C ARG A 86 6.68 9.35 12.23
N ASP A 87 6.38 8.99 10.99
CA ASP A 87 5.07 8.49 10.60
C ASP A 87 5.21 7.40 9.53
N LEU A 88 4.58 6.25 9.79
CA LEU A 88 4.42 5.19 8.82
C LEU A 88 2.94 4.87 8.71
N SER A 89 2.42 5.01 7.50
CA SER A 89 1.02 4.74 7.20
C SER A 89 0.84 3.85 5.97
N MET A 90 -0.31 3.18 5.89
CA MET A 90 -0.69 2.38 4.73
C MET A 90 -2.04 2.85 4.19
N THR A 91 -2.24 2.76 2.88
CA THR A 91 -3.56 2.91 2.24
C THR A 91 -3.91 1.61 1.56
N THR A 92 -5.02 0.99 1.96
CA THR A 92 -5.44 -0.35 1.55
C THR A 92 -6.96 -0.39 1.39
N ASN A 93 -7.46 -1.30 0.57
CA ASN A 93 -8.89 -1.61 0.52
C ASN A 93 -9.37 -2.44 1.72
N GLY A 94 -8.44 -2.94 2.55
CA GLY A 94 -8.73 -3.62 3.81
C GLY A 94 -9.15 -5.09 3.67
N PHE A 95 -9.34 -5.62 2.46
CA PHE A 95 -9.84 -6.98 2.26
C PHE A 95 -8.95 -8.06 2.90
N LEU A 96 -7.63 -7.89 2.84
CA LEU A 96 -6.65 -8.82 3.44
C LEU A 96 -6.22 -8.41 4.85
N LEU A 97 -6.75 -7.31 5.40
CA LEU A 97 -6.24 -6.72 6.62
C LEU A 97 -6.47 -7.61 7.84
N ALA A 98 -7.62 -8.29 7.93
CA ALA A 98 -7.99 -9.09 9.11
C ALA A 98 -6.91 -10.13 9.48
N GLY A 99 -6.30 -10.78 8.47
CA GLY A 99 -5.25 -11.77 8.68
C GLY A 99 -3.87 -11.21 8.97
N MET A 100 -3.65 -9.90 8.77
CA MET A 100 -2.31 -9.26 8.86
C MET A 100 -2.26 -8.12 9.87
N ALA A 101 -3.40 -7.69 10.42
CA ALA A 101 -3.50 -6.47 11.23
C ALA A 101 -2.60 -6.51 12.48
N ALA A 102 -2.59 -7.63 13.21
CA ALA A 102 -1.76 -7.81 14.39
C ALA A 102 -0.27 -7.76 14.04
N ASP A 103 0.14 -8.45 12.98
CA ASP A 103 1.54 -8.50 12.54
C ASP A 103 2.03 -7.13 12.06
N LEU A 104 1.21 -6.41 11.29
CA LEU A 104 1.51 -5.04 10.85
C LEU A 104 1.63 -4.08 12.04
N TYR A 105 0.73 -4.19 13.02
CA TYR A 105 0.79 -3.40 14.24
C TYR A 105 2.07 -3.72 15.04
N ASN A 106 2.39 -5.00 15.22
CA ASN A 106 3.60 -5.44 15.91
C ASN A 106 4.87 -5.00 15.19
N ALA A 107 4.86 -4.98 13.86
CA ALA A 107 5.95 -4.47 13.03
C ALA A 107 6.11 -2.94 13.09
N GLY A 108 5.18 -2.22 13.73
CA GLY A 108 5.31 -0.77 13.94
C GLY A 108 4.43 0.10 13.05
N LEU A 109 3.52 -0.48 12.25
CA LEU A 109 2.50 0.32 11.57
C LEU A 109 1.56 0.95 12.60
N ARG A 110 1.29 2.25 12.48
CA ARG A 110 0.43 2.97 13.44
C ARG A 110 -0.79 3.62 12.81
N ARG A 111 -0.80 3.81 11.49
CA ARG A 111 -1.93 4.43 10.80
C ARG A 111 -2.28 3.70 9.51
N ILE A 112 -3.57 3.49 9.31
CA ILE A 112 -4.14 2.93 8.09
C ILE A 112 -5.18 3.90 7.54
N ASN A 113 -5.31 3.92 6.22
CA ASN A 113 -6.40 4.56 5.51
C ASN A 113 -7.11 3.46 4.74
N ILE A 114 -8.39 3.27 5.01
CA ILE A 114 -9.21 2.24 4.37
C ILE A 114 -10.01 2.89 3.25
N SER A 115 -9.82 2.43 2.03
CA SER A 115 -10.64 2.82 0.89
C SER A 115 -11.95 2.03 0.92
N LEU A 116 -13.05 2.73 1.22
CA LEU A 116 -14.39 2.17 1.26
C LEU A 116 -15.36 3.17 0.62
N ASP A 117 -15.70 2.96 -0.65
CA ASP A 117 -16.43 3.96 -1.44
C ASP A 117 -17.95 3.92 -1.23
N SER A 118 -18.47 2.91 -0.55
CA SER A 118 -19.88 2.80 -0.20
C SER A 118 -20.07 1.93 1.04
N LEU A 119 -21.04 2.30 1.88
CA LEU A 119 -21.55 1.47 2.97
C LEU A 119 -22.71 0.56 2.51
N GLU A 120 -23.32 0.85 1.37
CA GLU A 120 -24.33 0.01 0.72
C GLU A 120 -23.62 -1.12 -0.05
N PRO A 121 -23.79 -2.40 0.33
CA PRO A 121 -23.10 -3.53 -0.29
C PRO A 121 -23.26 -3.60 -1.80
N GLU A 122 -24.48 -3.45 -2.32
CA GLU A 122 -24.72 -3.54 -3.77
C GLU A 122 -24.02 -2.43 -4.56
N THR A 123 -23.91 -1.25 -3.95
CA THR A 123 -23.19 -0.12 -4.55
C THR A 123 -21.69 -0.34 -4.48
N PHE A 124 -21.18 -0.85 -3.37
CA PHE A 124 -19.76 -1.17 -3.21
C PHE A 124 -19.32 -2.21 -4.24
N ASP A 125 -20.07 -3.30 -4.40
CA ASP A 125 -19.80 -4.39 -5.35
C ASP A 125 -19.73 -3.90 -6.80
N ARG A 126 -20.63 -2.98 -7.15
CA ARG A 126 -20.63 -2.33 -8.46
C ARG A 126 -19.39 -1.48 -8.66
N ILE A 127 -18.98 -0.72 -7.63
CA ILE A 127 -17.81 0.14 -7.69
C ILE A 127 -16.53 -0.69 -7.84
N ILE A 128 -16.33 -1.74 -7.05
CA ILE A 128 -15.07 -2.52 -7.04
C ILE A 128 -14.90 -3.45 -8.25
N GLY A 129 -15.89 -3.52 -9.14
CA GLY A 129 -15.81 -4.25 -10.41
C GLY A 129 -15.78 -5.78 -10.26
N SER A 130 -16.09 -6.31 -9.06
CA SER A 130 -16.24 -7.75 -8.85
C SER A 130 -17.61 -8.19 -9.35
N ARG A 131 -17.66 -8.88 -10.49
CA ARG A 131 -18.87 -9.62 -10.91
C ARG A 131 -19.15 -10.74 -9.89
N GLY A 132 -19.90 -10.43 -8.82
CA GLY A 132 -20.53 -11.40 -7.91
C GLY A 132 -19.59 -12.22 -7.01
N ARG A 133 -18.47 -11.66 -6.53
CA ARG A 133 -17.52 -12.39 -5.64
C ARG A 133 -17.12 -11.67 -4.35
N SER A 134 -17.77 -10.58 -3.99
CA SER A 134 -17.68 -9.99 -2.65
C SER A 134 -18.51 -10.82 -1.66
N ARG A 135 -18.16 -12.10 -1.50
CA ARG A 135 -18.48 -12.77 -0.25
C ARG A 135 -17.42 -12.31 0.73
N TRP A 136 -17.80 -11.29 1.52
CA TRP A 136 -17.17 -10.94 2.79
C TRP A 136 -16.80 -12.21 3.58
#